data_AF-A0A6B3H6Q2-F1
#
_entry.id   AF-A0A6B3H6Q2-F1
#
_cell.length_a   1.000
_cell.length_b   1.000
_cell.length_c   1.000
_cell.angle_alpha   90.00
_cell.angle_beta   90.00
_cell.angle_gamma   90.00
#
_symmetry.space_group_name_H-M   'P 1'
#
loop_
_entity.id
_entity.type
_entity.pdbx_description
1 polymer ?
#
loop_
_entity_poly.entity_id
_entity_poly.type
_entity_poly.pdbx_seq_one_letter_code
_entity_poly.pdbx_strand_id
1 'polypeptide(L)'
;EGSEEQGTGGLERYAEAHPELLAADTIVIGDAGNFRAGLPTVTATLRGMTMLRVQLDTLEGNLHSGQFGGAAPDALAAMIQLLASLRDEHGTTTVDGLTGDTDWDGLQYPEAEFRQDAKVLDGVELIGTGTVADRIWARPAVTVVGIDCPPVVGATPSVQASARAQVS
;
A
#
# COMPACT_ATOMS: atom_id res chain seq x y z
N GLU A 1 10.23 15.78 20.52
CA GLU A 1 10.26 15.23 19.16
C GLU A 1 10.76 13.80 19.22
N GLY A 2 10.15 12.86 18.49
CA GLY A 2 10.47 11.42 18.58
C GLY A 2 9.30 10.43 18.49
N SER A 3 8.10 10.88 18.09
CA SER A 3 6.89 10.03 18.01
C SER A 3 6.31 9.89 16.60
N GLU A 4 6.78 10.66 15.61
CA GLU A 4 6.23 10.68 14.26
C GLU A 4 6.43 9.29 13.60
N GLU A 5 7.67 8.85 13.46
CA GLU A 5 8.05 7.50 12.96
C GLU A 5 7.52 6.31 13.79
N GLN A 6 7.08 6.53 15.04
CA GLN A 6 6.59 5.45 15.90
C GLN A 6 5.06 5.32 15.93
N GLY A 7 4.33 6.32 15.40
CA GLY A 7 2.86 6.29 15.34
C GLY A 7 2.16 6.13 16.69
N THR A 8 2.82 6.44 17.82
CA THR A 8 2.30 6.10 19.16
C THR A 8 1.17 7.03 19.67
N GLY A 9 0.68 7.93 18.81
CA GLY A 9 -0.38 8.89 19.12
C GLY A 9 0.00 9.93 20.17
N GLY A 10 1.30 10.14 20.43
CA GLY A 10 1.77 11.06 21.47
C GLY A 10 1.35 12.51 21.21
N LEU A 11 1.49 12.97 19.97
CA LEU A 11 1.10 14.33 19.58
C LEU A 11 -0.42 14.51 19.58
N GLU A 12 -1.17 13.52 19.11
CA GLU A 12 -2.64 13.51 19.13
C GLU A 12 -3.16 13.64 20.57
N ARG A 13 -2.70 12.77 21.49
CA ARG A 13 -3.07 12.85 22.91
C ARG A 13 -2.68 14.19 23.54
N TYR A 14 -1.54 14.75 23.18
CA TYR A 14 -1.12 16.07 23.68
C TYR A 14 -2.03 17.17 23.16
N ALA A 15 -2.41 17.12 21.87
CA ALA A 15 -3.31 18.07 21.26
C ALA A 15 -4.71 18.03 21.87
N GLU A 16 -5.24 16.84 22.13
CA GLU A 16 -6.51 16.63 22.84
C GLU A 16 -6.46 17.16 24.28
N ALA A 17 -5.33 16.98 24.96
CA ALA A 17 -5.16 17.41 26.35
C ALA A 17 -4.90 18.93 26.50
N HIS A 18 -4.39 19.59 25.47
CA HIS A 18 -3.97 21.00 25.49
C HIS A 18 -4.45 21.80 24.27
N PRO A 19 -5.76 21.81 23.95
CA PRO A 19 -6.27 22.45 22.74
C PRO A 19 -5.98 23.96 22.70
N GLU A 20 -5.92 24.62 23.85
CA GLU A 20 -5.63 26.05 23.96
C GLU A 20 -4.19 26.41 23.56
N LEU A 21 -3.24 25.47 23.68
CA LEU A 21 -1.85 25.68 23.27
C LEU A 21 -1.66 25.53 21.76
N LEU A 22 -2.63 24.92 21.07
CA LEU A 22 -2.59 24.65 19.63
C LEU A 22 -3.59 25.49 18.84
N ALA A 23 -4.37 26.34 19.50
CA ALA A 23 -5.23 27.30 18.84
C ALA A 23 -4.38 28.30 18.04
N ALA A 24 -4.50 28.28 16.72
CA ALA A 24 -3.77 29.15 15.81
C ALA A 24 -4.61 29.49 14.58
N ASP A 25 -4.40 30.68 14.02
CA ASP A 25 -4.99 31.06 12.73
C ASP A 25 -4.38 30.26 11.56
N THR A 26 -3.15 29.75 11.73
CA THR A 26 -2.44 28.95 10.73
C THR A 26 -1.41 28.04 11.40
N ILE A 27 -1.33 26.79 10.92
CA ILE A 27 -0.31 25.83 11.31
C ILE A 27 0.59 25.56 10.10
N VAL A 28 1.90 25.67 10.28
CA VAL A 28 2.89 25.36 9.24
C VAL A 28 3.67 24.13 9.67
N ILE A 29 3.59 23.06 8.87
CA ILE A 29 4.31 21.81 9.10
C ILE A 29 5.44 21.71 8.07
N GLY A 30 6.68 21.73 8.54
CA GLY A 30 7.89 21.68 7.73
C GLY A 30 8.39 20.27 7.47
N ASP A 31 7.50 19.36 7.07
CA ASP A 31 7.79 17.92 6.93
C ASP A 31 7.40 17.35 5.55
N ALA A 32 7.25 18.24 4.57
CA ALA A 32 7.05 17.86 3.18
C ALA A 32 8.19 18.39 2.32
N GLY A 33 8.69 17.55 1.41
CA GLY A 33 9.68 17.92 0.41
C GLY A 33 9.07 18.72 -0.75
N ASN A 34 9.95 19.31 -1.57
CA ASN A 34 9.53 19.88 -2.85
C ASN A 34 9.23 18.77 -3.86
N PHE A 35 8.29 19.01 -4.78
CA PHE A 35 7.98 18.11 -5.87
C PHE A 35 9.22 17.79 -6.73
N ARG A 36 10.04 18.81 -7.03
CA ARG A 36 11.34 18.64 -7.69
C ARG A 36 12.32 19.73 -7.29
N ALA A 37 13.60 19.45 -7.50
CA ALA A 37 14.67 20.41 -7.23
C ALA A 37 14.43 21.73 -7.99
N GLY A 38 14.56 22.85 -7.26
CA GLY A 38 14.40 24.19 -7.83
C GLY A 38 12.94 24.65 -8.01
N LEU A 39 11.94 23.85 -7.65
CA LEU A 39 10.53 24.25 -7.65
C LEU A 39 9.97 24.29 -6.22
N PRO A 40 9.81 25.48 -5.61
CA PRO A 40 9.14 25.61 -4.33
C PRO A 40 7.73 25.02 -4.39
N THR A 41 7.40 24.12 -3.46
CA THR A 41 6.13 23.40 -3.43
C THR A 41 5.43 23.65 -2.09
N VAL A 42 4.12 23.89 -2.17
CA VAL A 42 3.24 23.88 -0.99
C VAL A 42 2.36 22.65 -1.09
N THR A 43 2.51 21.74 -0.15
CA THR A 43 1.66 20.54 -0.05
C THR A 43 0.37 20.89 0.67
N ALA A 44 -0.74 20.88 -0.06
CA ALA A 44 -2.05 21.22 0.48
C ALA A 44 -2.80 20.01 1.06
N THR A 45 -2.46 18.80 0.63
CA THR A 45 -3.14 17.56 0.99
C THR A 45 -2.16 16.41 1.12
N LEU A 46 -2.45 15.47 2.01
CA LEU A 46 -1.75 14.19 2.15
C LEU A 46 -2.77 13.06 2.05
N ARG A 47 -2.33 11.90 1.54
CA ARG A 47 -3.15 10.70 1.60
C ARG A 47 -3.19 10.19 3.04
N GLY A 48 -4.34 9.69 3.46
CA GLY A 48 -4.40 8.81 4.63
C GLY A 48 -3.71 7.48 4.33
N MET A 49 -3.37 6.74 5.39
CA MET A 49 -2.87 5.38 5.26
C MET A 49 -3.40 4.50 6.39
N THR A 50 -3.45 3.20 6.13
CA THR A 50 -3.68 2.19 7.16
C THR A 50 -2.81 0.98 6.87
N MET A 51 -2.62 0.10 7.85
CA MET A 51 -1.91 -1.16 7.68
C MET A 51 -2.79 -2.29 8.18
N LEU A 52 -3.01 -3.29 7.33
CA LEU A 52 -3.85 -4.45 7.63
C LEU A 52 -3.02 -5.74 7.57
N ARG A 53 -3.28 -6.63 8.51
CA ARG A 53 -2.78 -8.01 8.47
C ARG A 53 -3.91 -8.94 8.08
N VAL A 54 -3.71 -9.69 7.01
CA VAL A 54 -4.65 -10.72 6.53
C VAL A 54 -4.07 -12.08 6.88
N GLN A 55 -4.87 -12.96 7.48
CA GLN A 55 -4.53 -14.36 7.75
C GLN A 55 -5.61 -15.26 7.18
N LEU A 56 -5.19 -16.30 6.46
CA LEU A 56 -6.05 -17.38 5.98
C LEU A 56 -5.57 -18.68 6.60
N ASP A 57 -6.50 -19.43 7.22
CA ASP A 57 -6.28 -20.78 7.73
C ASP A 57 -7.28 -21.71 7.05
N THR A 58 -6.80 -22.82 6.53
CA THR A 58 -7.58 -23.74 5.67
C THR A 58 -7.49 -25.19 6.12
N LEU A 59 -6.43 -25.55 6.84
CA LEU A 59 -6.13 -26.91 7.31
C LEU A 59 -5.54 -26.85 8.73
N GLU A 60 -5.61 -27.95 9.48
CA GLU A 60 -4.97 -28.05 10.81
C GLU A 60 -3.44 -28.14 10.74
N GLY A 61 -2.89 -28.48 9.57
CA GLY A 61 -1.46 -28.59 9.34
C GLY A 61 -1.15 -28.87 7.87
N ASN A 62 0.10 -28.64 7.48
CA ASN A 62 0.55 -28.81 6.10
C ASN A 62 0.38 -30.27 5.65
N LEU A 63 -0.09 -30.46 4.41
CA LEU A 63 -0.34 -31.79 3.84
C LEU A 63 0.63 -32.10 2.70
N HIS A 64 0.91 -33.38 2.47
CA HIS A 64 1.74 -33.83 1.35
C HIS A 64 1.07 -33.49 0.01
N SER A 65 1.69 -32.62 -0.80
CA SER A 65 1.05 -32.10 -2.02
C SER A 65 0.80 -33.17 -3.08
N GLY A 66 1.61 -34.23 -3.14
CA GLY A 66 1.35 -35.35 -4.06
C GLY A 66 0.13 -36.20 -3.70
N GLN A 67 -0.32 -36.18 -2.45
CA GLN A 67 -1.47 -36.99 -1.99
C GLN A 67 -2.76 -36.16 -1.95
N PHE A 68 -2.65 -34.89 -1.55
CA PHE A 68 -3.80 -34.02 -1.30
C PHE A 68 -3.91 -32.84 -2.26
N GLY A 69 -2.88 -32.58 -3.06
CA GLY A 69 -2.85 -31.46 -4.00
C GLY A 69 -3.97 -31.55 -5.04
N GLY A 70 -4.53 -30.40 -5.39
CA GLY A 70 -5.64 -30.26 -6.33
C GLY A 70 -7.03 -30.32 -5.68
N ALA A 71 -7.17 -30.99 -4.53
CA ALA A 71 -8.44 -31.06 -3.79
C ALA A 71 -8.39 -30.34 -2.43
N ALA A 72 -7.26 -30.42 -1.72
CA ALA A 72 -7.13 -29.72 -0.45
C ALA A 72 -7.07 -28.20 -0.64
N PRO A 73 -7.77 -27.40 0.20
CA PRO A 73 -7.75 -25.94 0.12
C PRO A 73 -6.38 -25.41 0.53
N ASP A 74 -5.58 -24.95 -0.43
CA ASP A 74 -4.26 -24.37 -0.18
C ASP A 74 -4.40 -22.90 0.25
N ALA A 75 -4.00 -22.57 1.49
CA ALA A 75 -4.08 -21.21 2.02
C ALA A 75 -3.22 -20.21 1.24
N LEU A 76 -2.05 -20.63 0.73
CA LEU A 76 -1.17 -19.74 -0.03
C LEU A 76 -1.78 -19.45 -1.41
N ALA A 77 -2.38 -20.46 -2.06
CA ALA A 77 -3.10 -20.24 -3.32
C ALA A 77 -4.29 -19.29 -3.13
N ALA A 78 -5.07 -19.46 -2.04
CA ALA A 78 -6.16 -18.56 -1.70
C ALA A 78 -5.67 -17.13 -1.41
N MET A 79 -4.54 -16.98 -0.71
CA MET A 79 -3.91 -15.67 -0.46
C MET A 79 -3.51 -14.98 -1.77
N ILE A 80 -2.91 -15.72 -2.71
CA ILE A 80 -2.55 -15.16 -4.03
C ILE A 80 -3.79 -14.63 -4.76
N GLN A 81 -4.90 -15.37 -4.73
CA GLN A 81 -6.16 -14.93 -5.35
C GLN A 81 -6.73 -13.68 -4.68
N LEU A 82 -6.74 -13.64 -3.34
CA LEU A 82 -7.21 -12.48 -2.58
C LEU A 82 -6.38 -11.24 -2.88
N LEU A 83 -5.05 -11.36 -2.88
CA LEU A 83 -4.17 -10.21 -3.15
C LEU A 83 -4.28 -9.75 -4.61
N ALA A 84 -4.48 -10.67 -5.55
CA ALA A 84 -4.72 -10.33 -6.95
C ALA A 84 -6.03 -9.57 -7.14
N SER A 85 -7.10 -9.91 -6.40
CA SER A 85 -8.40 -9.23 -6.52
C SER A 85 -8.44 -7.80 -5.99
N LEU A 86 -7.36 -7.33 -5.35
CA LEU A 86 -7.22 -5.94 -4.91
C LEU A 86 -6.92 -5.00 -6.09
N ARG A 87 -6.77 -5.53 -7.30
CA ARG A 87 -6.54 -4.78 -8.53
C ARG A 87 -7.40 -5.30 -9.69
N ASP A 88 -7.74 -4.39 -10.61
CA ASP A 88 -8.33 -4.73 -11.91
C ASP A 88 -7.28 -5.24 -12.92
N GLU A 89 -7.72 -5.55 -14.15
CA GLU A 89 -6.84 -5.97 -15.24
C GLU A 89 -5.78 -4.93 -15.67
N HIS A 90 -5.97 -3.66 -15.28
CA HIS A 90 -5.03 -2.57 -15.53
C HIS A 90 -4.10 -2.32 -14.34
N GLY A 91 -4.34 -2.93 -13.18
CA GLY A 91 -3.58 -2.75 -11.95
C GLY A 91 -4.09 -1.63 -11.04
N THR A 92 -5.23 -1.00 -11.38
CA THR A 92 -5.93 -0.02 -10.55
C THR A 92 -6.52 -0.71 -9.32
N THR A 93 -6.49 -0.06 -8.15
CA THR A 93 -7.06 -0.62 -6.92
C THR A 93 -8.59 -0.70 -6.96
N THR A 94 -9.16 -1.84 -6.54
CA THR A 94 -10.59 -2.19 -6.70
C THR A 94 -11.31 -2.53 -5.39
N VAL A 95 -11.05 -1.81 -4.30
CA VAL A 95 -11.70 -2.10 -3.02
C VAL A 95 -13.10 -1.48 -2.95
N ASP A 96 -14.11 -2.30 -2.71
CA ASP A 96 -15.49 -1.85 -2.54
C ASP A 96 -15.59 -0.75 -1.47
N GLY A 97 -16.24 0.36 -1.82
CA GLY A 97 -16.38 1.52 -0.94
C GLY A 97 -15.23 2.52 -1.02
N LEU A 98 -14.14 2.24 -1.75
CA LEU A 98 -13.10 3.22 -2.08
C LEU A 98 -13.25 3.67 -3.53
N THR A 99 -13.53 4.95 -3.75
CA THR A 99 -13.65 5.54 -5.08
C THR A 99 -12.26 5.73 -5.70
N GLY A 100 -12.07 5.20 -6.92
CA GLY A 100 -10.80 5.19 -7.64
C GLY A 100 -10.76 6.10 -8.88
N ASP A 101 -11.74 6.98 -9.04
CA ASP A 101 -12.01 7.77 -10.25
C ASP A 101 -11.73 9.27 -10.09
N THR A 102 -11.14 9.69 -8.97
CA THR A 102 -10.75 11.08 -8.75
C THR A 102 -9.60 11.48 -9.67
N ASP A 103 -9.76 12.61 -10.36
CA ASP A 103 -8.69 13.24 -11.15
C ASP A 103 -7.97 14.31 -10.31
N TRP A 104 -6.66 14.43 -10.51
CA TRP A 104 -5.82 15.41 -9.85
C TRP A 104 -5.77 16.71 -10.66
N ASP A 105 -6.20 17.82 -10.06
CA ASP A 105 -6.27 19.14 -10.68
C ASP A 105 -5.03 20.02 -10.43
N GLY A 106 -4.12 19.56 -9.58
CA GLY A 106 -2.90 20.27 -9.20
C GLY A 106 -1.76 20.12 -10.20
N LEU A 107 -0.53 20.34 -9.68
CA LEU A 107 0.70 20.12 -10.43
C LEU A 107 0.72 18.68 -10.96
N GLN A 108 0.99 18.51 -12.26
CA GLN A 108 1.04 17.20 -12.89
C GLN A 108 2.43 16.59 -12.75
N TYR A 109 2.49 15.26 -12.69
CA TYR A 109 3.74 14.49 -12.72
C TYR A 109 3.88 13.80 -14.07
N PRO A 110 4.70 14.33 -14.99
CA PRO A 110 4.89 13.70 -16.29
C PRO A 110 5.41 12.27 -16.13
N GLU A 111 4.84 11.33 -16.89
CA GLU A 111 5.23 9.92 -16.81
C GLU A 111 6.73 9.71 -17.03
N ALA A 112 7.34 10.42 -17.97
CA ALA A 112 8.78 10.30 -18.23
C ALA A 112 9.63 10.66 -17.00
N GLU A 113 9.25 11.72 -16.26
CA GLU A 113 9.93 12.13 -15.03
C GLU A 113 9.71 11.07 -13.93
N PHE A 114 8.47 10.61 -13.73
CA PHE A 114 8.17 9.55 -12.76
C PHE A 114 8.95 8.27 -13.04
N ARG A 115 9.03 7.84 -14.30
CA ARG A 115 9.78 6.64 -14.70
C ARG A 115 11.26 6.77 -14.36
N GLN A 116 11.84 7.95 -14.58
CA GLN A 116 13.24 8.23 -14.22
C GLN A 116 13.44 8.19 -12.70
N ASP A 117 12.58 8.86 -11.94
CA ASP A 117 12.69 8.98 -10.49
C ASP A 117 12.46 7.64 -9.77
N ALA A 118 11.43 6.90 -10.21
CA ALA A 118 11.10 5.58 -9.70
C ALA A 118 12.00 4.46 -10.27
N LYS A 119 12.91 4.79 -11.20
CA LYS A 119 13.85 3.87 -11.86
C LYS A 119 13.13 2.69 -12.52
N VAL A 120 12.04 2.98 -13.22
CA VAL A 120 11.26 1.98 -13.96
C VAL A 120 12.13 1.41 -15.07
N LEU A 121 12.20 0.08 -15.14
CA LEU A 121 13.03 -0.62 -16.12
C LEU A 121 12.53 -0.38 -17.55
N ASP A 122 13.45 -0.44 -18.51
CA ASP A 122 13.13 -0.36 -19.92
C ASP A 122 12.19 -1.49 -20.34
N GLY A 123 11.13 -1.14 -21.08
CA GLY A 123 10.12 -2.10 -21.54
C GLY A 123 9.06 -2.49 -20.49
N VAL A 124 9.12 -1.96 -19.26
CA VAL A 124 8.11 -2.21 -18.22
C VAL A 124 7.02 -1.15 -18.25
N GLU A 125 5.76 -1.55 -18.30
CA GLU A 125 4.61 -0.66 -18.28
C GLU A 125 4.26 -0.21 -16.85
N LEU A 126 3.71 0.99 -16.71
CA LEU A 126 3.15 1.45 -15.45
C LEU A 126 1.75 0.86 -15.25
N ILE A 127 1.43 0.52 -14.01
CA ILE A 127 0.11 -0.01 -13.63
C ILE A 127 -0.90 1.10 -13.34
N GLY A 128 -2.17 0.78 -13.51
CA GLY A 128 -3.32 1.65 -13.28
C GLY A 128 -3.70 2.50 -14.50
N THR A 129 -4.81 3.22 -14.38
CA THR A 129 -5.33 4.14 -15.41
C THR A 129 -5.23 5.61 -14.96
N GLY A 130 -5.45 6.56 -15.88
CA GLY A 130 -5.31 8.00 -15.61
C GLY A 130 -3.86 8.50 -15.68
N THR A 131 -3.61 9.74 -15.27
CA THR A 131 -2.26 10.30 -15.18
C THR A 131 -1.49 9.71 -13.98
N VAL A 132 -0.16 9.87 -13.95
CA VAL A 132 0.62 9.49 -12.76
C VAL A 132 0.15 10.25 -11.53
N ALA A 133 -0.13 11.55 -11.66
CA ALA A 133 -0.58 12.40 -10.57
C ALA A 133 -1.90 11.89 -9.95
N ASP A 134 -2.85 11.47 -10.79
CA ASP A 134 -4.11 10.88 -10.31
C ASP A 134 -3.83 9.66 -9.43
N ARG A 135 -2.98 8.75 -9.92
CA ARG A 135 -2.69 7.46 -9.27
C ARG A 135 -1.99 7.63 -7.92
N ILE A 136 -1.08 8.60 -7.80
CA ILE A 136 -0.24 8.72 -6.59
C ILE A 136 -0.75 9.74 -5.57
N TRP A 137 -1.60 10.70 -5.97
CA TRP A 137 -2.08 11.77 -5.09
C TRP A 137 -3.59 11.81 -4.90
N ALA A 138 -4.38 11.49 -5.93
CA ALA A 138 -5.84 11.59 -5.86
C ALA A 138 -6.55 10.25 -5.57
N ARG A 139 -5.94 9.13 -5.96
CA ARG A 139 -6.58 7.80 -5.95
C ARG A 139 -6.02 6.89 -4.84
N PRO A 140 -6.85 5.96 -4.31
CA PRO A 140 -6.38 4.95 -3.38
C PRO A 140 -5.37 4.01 -4.06
N ALA A 141 -4.44 3.50 -3.27
CA ALA A 141 -3.49 2.48 -3.70
C ALA A 141 -3.34 1.47 -2.58
N VAL A 142 -3.25 0.20 -2.94
CA VAL A 142 -2.89 -0.88 -2.00
C VAL A 142 -1.53 -1.43 -2.36
N THR A 143 -0.68 -1.67 -1.37
CA THR A 143 0.64 -2.29 -1.53
C THR A 143 0.74 -3.52 -0.66
N VAL A 144 1.19 -4.64 -1.23
CA VAL A 144 1.56 -5.83 -0.45
C VAL A 144 2.96 -5.60 0.10
N VAL A 145 3.06 -5.36 1.40
CA VAL A 145 4.30 -5.01 2.09
C VAL A 145 5.06 -6.28 2.51
N GLY A 146 4.34 -7.36 2.80
CA GLY A 146 4.94 -8.63 3.18
C GLY A 146 3.97 -9.79 2.98
N ILE A 147 4.54 -10.97 2.75
CA ILE A 147 3.82 -12.23 2.67
C ILE A 147 4.61 -13.32 3.39
N ASP A 148 3.97 -14.00 4.32
CA ASP A 148 4.52 -15.17 4.97
C ASP A 148 4.28 -16.38 4.05
N CYS A 149 5.26 -16.69 3.22
CA CYS A 149 5.28 -17.88 2.37
C CYS A 149 6.63 -18.62 2.49
N PRO A 150 6.66 -19.95 2.30
CA PRO A 150 7.92 -20.68 2.29
C PRO A 150 8.89 -20.12 1.22
N PRO A 151 10.18 -19.91 1.55
CA PRO A 151 11.17 -19.55 0.55
C PRO A 151 11.31 -20.68 -0.46
N VAL A 152 11.56 -20.32 -1.73
CA VAL A 152 11.80 -21.31 -2.80
C VAL A 152 12.94 -22.27 -2.42
N VAL A 153 14.02 -21.72 -1.87
CA VAL A 153 15.13 -22.51 -1.34
C VAL A 153 14.68 -23.19 -0.06
N GLY A 154 14.60 -24.52 -0.10
CA GLY A 154 14.18 -25.34 1.05
C GLY A 154 12.67 -25.60 1.14
N ALA A 155 11.88 -25.16 0.16
CA ALA A 155 10.46 -25.50 0.09
C ALA A 155 10.25 -27.03 0.00
N THR A 156 9.34 -27.55 0.82
CA THR A 156 8.89 -28.95 0.74
C THR A 156 7.63 -29.05 -0.13
N PRO A 157 7.39 -30.19 -0.82
CA PRO A 157 6.13 -30.43 -1.53
C PRO A 157 4.94 -30.52 -0.57
N SER A 158 4.32 -29.37 -0.28
CA SER A 158 3.29 -29.26 0.76
C SER A 158 2.17 -28.31 0.36
N VAL A 159 0.93 -28.72 0.59
CA VAL A 159 -0.24 -27.83 0.61
C VAL A 159 -0.15 -27.01 1.90
N GLN A 160 -0.17 -25.69 1.78
CA GLN A 160 -0.02 -24.81 2.93
C GLN A 160 -1.33 -24.72 3.71
N ALA A 161 -1.26 -24.95 5.02
CA ALA A 161 -2.41 -24.85 5.91
C ALA A 161 -2.80 -23.41 6.22
N SER A 162 -1.82 -22.51 6.26
CA SER A 162 -2.03 -21.10 6.55
C SER A 162 -1.13 -20.19 5.71
N ALA A 163 -1.57 -18.95 5.53
CA ALA A 163 -0.81 -17.88 4.89
C ALA A 163 -1.17 -16.54 5.52
N ARG A 164 -0.18 -15.64 5.61
CA ARG A 164 -0.38 -14.27 6.11
C ARG A 164 0.18 -13.25 5.14
N ALA A 165 -0.45 -12.09 5.07
CA ALA A 165 0.06 -10.95 4.33
C ALA A 165 -0.12 -9.67 5.14
N GLN A 166 0.83 -8.75 4.97
CA GLN A 166 0.72 -7.37 5.43
C GLN A 166 0.45 -6.49 4.21
N VAL A 167 -0.64 -5.74 4.24
CA VAL A 167 -1.02 -4.79 3.19
C VAL A 167 -1.16 -3.39 3.77
N SER A 168 -0.85 -2.38 2.96
CA SER A 168 -1.02 -0.96 3.28
C SER A 168 -1.83 -0.26 2.20
#